data_AF-B3KTV7-F1
#
_entry.id   AF-B3KTV7-F1
#
_cell.length_a   1.000
_cell.length_b   1.000
_cell.length_c   1.000
_cell.angle_alpha   90.00
_cell.angle_beta   90.00
_cell.angle_gamma   90.00
#
_symmetry.space_group_name_H-M   'P 1'
#
loop_
_entity.id
_entity.type
_entity.pdbx_description
1 polymer ?
#
loop_
_entity_poly.entity_id
_entity_poly.type
_entity_poly.pdbx_seq_one_letter_code
_entity_poly.pdbx_strand_id
1 'polypeptide(L)'
;MSRSGTDPQQRQQASEADAAAATFRANDHQHIRYNPLQDEWVLVSAHRMKRPWQGQVEPQLLKTVPRHDPLNPLCPGAIRANGEVNPQYDSTFLFDNDFPALQPDAPSPGPSDHPLFQAKSARGVW
;
A
#
# COMPACT_ATOMS: atom_id res chain seq x y z
N MET A 1 3.37 51.75 -47.90
CA MET A 1 4.45 50.95 -47.27
C MET A 1 4.47 51.31 -45.80
N SER A 2 4.06 50.42 -44.90
CA SER A 2 4.42 50.49 -43.47
C SER A 2 4.14 49.12 -42.86
N ARG A 3 5.15 48.25 -42.86
CA ARG A 3 5.14 47.05 -42.02
C ARG A 3 5.62 47.49 -40.64
N SER A 4 4.73 47.57 -39.67
CA SER A 4 5.07 47.75 -38.27
C SER A 4 5.85 46.52 -37.80
N GLY A 5 7.18 46.68 -37.70
CA GLY A 5 8.04 45.69 -37.06
C GLY A 5 7.68 45.61 -35.58
N THR A 6 7.31 44.42 -35.11
CA THR A 6 7.17 44.14 -33.68
C THR A 6 8.53 44.35 -33.02
N ASP A 7 8.58 45.19 -31.99
CA ASP A 7 9.79 45.54 -31.26
C ASP A 7 10.46 44.27 -30.68
N PRO A 8 11.74 43.99 -30.99
CA PRO A 8 12.45 42.82 -30.47
C PRO A 8 12.43 42.72 -28.94
N GLN A 9 12.40 43.87 -28.24
CA GLN A 9 12.35 43.93 -26.79
C GLN A 9 11.00 43.49 -26.21
N GLN A 10 9.89 43.77 -26.91
CA GLN A 10 8.56 43.26 -26.54
C GLN A 10 8.45 41.74 -26.76
N ARG A 11 9.14 41.21 -27.76
CA ARG A 11 9.18 39.77 -28.05
C ARG A 11 10.02 38.99 -27.02
N GLN A 12 11.08 39.62 -26.49
CA GLN A 12 11.89 39.06 -25.40
C GLN A 12 11.18 39.09 -24.04
N GLN A 13 10.53 40.20 -23.68
CA GLN A 13 9.75 40.30 -22.43
C GLN A 13 8.53 39.37 -22.42
N ALA A 14 7.87 39.16 -23.57
CA ALA A 14 6.80 38.16 -23.69
C ALA A 14 7.32 36.73 -23.50
N SER A 15 8.54 36.42 -23.97
CA SER A 15 9.15 35.08 -23.84
C SER A 15 9.60 34.76 -22.42
N GLU A 16 10.05 35.76 -21.65
CA GLU A 16 10.44 35.60 -20.24
C GLU A 16 9.20 35.49 -19.32
N ALA A 17 8.12 36.21 -19.65
CA ALA A 17 6.85 36.12 -18.94
C ALA A 17 6.14 34.76 -19.16
N ASP A 18 6.22 34.19 -20.37
CA ASP A 18 5.74 32.83 -20.66
C ASP A 18 6.58 31.74 -19.97
N ALA A 19 7.89 31.95 -19.83
CA ALA A 19 8.77 31.02 -19.11
C ALA A 19 8.50 30.99 -17.60
N ALA A 20 8.08 32.12 -17.01
CA ALA A 20 7.67 32.21 -15.62
C ALA A 20 6.27 31.60 -15.36
N ALA A 21 5.40 31.53 -16.39
CA ALA A 21 4.03 31.03 -16.28
C ALA A 21 3.90 29.51 -16.17
N ALA A 22 4.96 28.72 -16.41
CA ALA A 22 4.87 27.26 -16.44
C ALA A 22 5.90 26.53 -15.56
N THR A 23 6.29 27.10 -14.41
CA THR A 23 7.12 26.36 -13.45
C THR A 23 6.32 25.23 -12.81
N PHE A 24 6.80 24.00 -12.92
CA PHE A 24 6.19 22.85 -12.26
C PHE A 24 6.24 23.01 -10.73
N ARG A 25 5.09 22.79 -10.07
CA ARG A 25 4.95 22.77 -8.61
C ARG A 25 4.36 21.45 -8.17
N ALA A 26 5.14 20.63 -7.46
CA ALA A 26 4.72 19.31 -7.04
C ALA A 26 3.48 19.31 -6.12
N ASN A 27 3.25 20.40 -5.39
CA ASN A 27 2.09 20.53 -4.50
C ASN A 27 0.79 20.92 -5.21
N ASP A 28 0.87 21.35 -6.47
CA ASP A 28 -0.29 21.85 -7.22
C ASP A 28 -0.59 20.99 -8.47
N HIS A 29 0.46 20.45 -9.11
CA HIS A 29 0.37 19.76 -10.39
C HIS A 29 0.45 18.24 -10.24
N GLN A 30 -0.35 17.53 -11.04
CA GLN A 30 -0.23 16.07 -11.12
C GLN A 30 1.13 15.64 -11.68
N HIS A 31 1.66 14.55 -11.14
CA HIS A 31 2.93 13.97 -11.57
C HIS A 31 2.99 12.49 -11.19
N ILE A 32 3.98 11.76 -11.69
CA ILE A 32 4.27 10.39 -11.28
C ILE A 32 5.59 10.34 -10.50
N ARG A 33 5.67 9.45 -9.51
CA ARG A 33 6.90 9.18 -8.74
C ARG A 33 7.25 7.71 -8.86
N TYR A 34 8.52 7.43 -9.10
CA TYR A 34 9.03 6.07 -9.20
C TYR A 34 9.34 5.49 -7.80
N ASN A 35 8.91 4.26 -7.56
CA ASN A 35 9.25 3.44 -6.40
C ASN A 35 10.36 2.45 -6.81
N PRO A 36 11.63 2.70 -6.42
CA PRO A 36 12.76 1.87 -6.85
C PRO A 36 12.81 0.49 -6.18
N LEU A 37 12.07 0.27 -5.08
CA LEU A 37 12.03 -1.03 -4.42
C LEU A 37 11.19 -2.04 -5.20
N GLN A 38 10.14 -1.56 -5.88
CA GLN A 38 9.14 -2.39 -6.58
C GLN A 38 9.15 -2.17 -8.09
N ASP A 39 10.04 -1.30 -8.61
CA ASP A 39 10.13 -0.93 -10.02
C ASP A 39 8.79 -0.45 -10.62
N GLU A 40 8.10 0.43 -9.90
CA GLU A 40 6.75 0.89 -10.27
C GLU A 40 6.59 2.40 -10.19
N TRP A 41 5.56 2.93 -10.84
CA TRP A 41 5.24 4.37 -10.84
C TRP A 41 3.92 4.64 -10.13
N VAL A 42 3.90 5.65 -9.27
CA VAL A 42 2.73 6.09 -8.51
C VAL A 42 2.26 7.45 -9.03
N LEU A 43 0.98 7.54 -9.44
CA LEU A 43 0.33 8.80 -9.81
C LEU A 43 -0.01 9.64 -8.57
N VAL A 44 0.51 10.86 -8.53
CA VAL A 44 0.25 11.86 -7.49
C VAL A 44 -0.71 12.91 -8.05
N SER A 45 -1.93 12.92 -7.52
CA SER A 45 -2.96 13.93 -7.84
C SER A 45 -3.15 14.90 -6.66
N ALA A 46 -2.39 15.99 -6.62
CA ALA A 46 -2.25 16.86 -5.45
C ALA A 46 -3.58 17.41 -4.88
N HIS A 47 -4.60 17.61 -5.71
CA HIS A 47 -5.89 18.16 -5.30
C HIS A 47 -6.96 17.12 -4.93
N ARG A 48 -6.64 15.82 -4.92
CA ARG A 48 -7.63 14.74 -4.76
C ARG A 48 -8.46 14.86 -3.48
N MET A 49 -7.85 15.32 -2.38
CA MET A 49 -8.51 15.47 -1.07
C MET A 49 -9.59 16.57 -1.04
N LYS A 50 -9.64 17.48 -2.03
CA LYS A 50 -10.66 18.54 -2.09
C LYS A 50 -12.03 18.03 -2.60
N ARG A 51 -12.09 16.80 -3.09
CA ARG A 51 -13.35 16.23 -3.59
C ARG A 51 -14.26 15.90 -2.42
N PRO A 52 -15.56 16.21 -2.49
CA PRO A 52 -16.49 15.85 -1.45
C PRO A 52 -16.52 14.33 -1.27
N TRP A 53 -16.40 13.87 -0.02
CA TRP A 53 -16.52 12.47 0.35
C TRP A 53 -17.94 12.17 0.82
N GLN A 54 -18.64 11.27 0.11
CA GLN A 54 -19.96 10.76 0.47
C GLN A 54 -19.96 9.22 0.58
N GLY A 55 -18.78 8.61 0.60
CA GLY A 55 -18.60 7.17 0.69
C GLY A 55 -18.56 6.68 2.13
N GLN A 56 -18.02 5.47 2.30
CA GLN A 56 -17.84 4.80 3.59
C GLN A 56 -17.04 5.66 4.58
N VAL A 57 -17.47 5.69 5.84
CA VAL A 57 -16.70 6.26 6.95
C VAL A 57 -16.35 5.11 7.87
N GLU A 58 -15.07 4.93 8.16
CA GLU A 58 -14.60 3.87 9.05
C GLU A 58 -15.19 4.05 10.46
N PRO A 59 -15.65 2.97 11.11
CA PRO A 59 -16.11 3.02 12.48
C PRO A 59 -14.97 3.39 13.42
N GLN A 60 -15.30 4.08 14.51
CA GLN A 60 -14.33 4.31 15.58
C GLN A 60 -13.95 2.98 16.24
N LEU A 61 -12.66 2.79 16.51
CA LEU A 61 -12.16 1.66 17.30
C LEU A 61 -12.92 1.55 18.63
N LEU A 62 -13.23 0.32 19.03
CA LEU A 62 -13.88 0.03 20.31
C LEU A 62 -13.00 0.56 21.46
N LYS A 63 -13.59 1.40 22.31
CA LYS A 63 -12.87 2.12 23.39
C LYS A 63 -12.45 1.23 24.56
N THR A 64 -12.99 0.01 24.64
CA THR A 64 -12.72 -0.88 25.78
C THR A 64 -12.50 -2.30 25.28
N VAL A 65 -11.24 -2.73 25.28
CA VAL A 65 -10.84 -4.13 25.10
C VAL A 65 -10.46 -4.66 26.48
N PRO A 66 -11.02 -5.78 26.96
CA PRO A 66 -10.66 -6.35 28.25
C PRO A 66 -9.18 -6.74 28.27
N ARG A 67 -8.53 -6.59 29.43
CA ARG A 67 -7.12 -6.98 29.60
C ARG A 67 -6.90 -8.48 29.37
N HIS A 68 -7.87 -9.29 29.76
CA HIS A 68 -7.86 -10.74 29.61
C HIS A 68 -9.27 -11.21 29.27
N ASP A 69 -9.37 -12.05 28.24
CA ASP A 69 -10.59 -12.73 27.85
C ASP A 69 -10.25 -14.22 27.65
N PRO A 70 -10.79 -15.14 28.47
CA PRO A 70 -10.49 -16.56 28.36
C PRO A 70 -11.00 -17.18 27.05
N LEU A 71 -11.90 -16.51 26.32
CA LEU A 71 -12.39 -16.93 25.01
C LEU A 71 -11.53 -16.39 23.86
N ASN A 72 -10.59 -15.48 24.13
CA ASN A 72 -9.63 -15.04 23.13
C ASN A 72 -8.47 -16.05 23.07
N PRO A 73 -8.30 -16.79 21.95
CA PRO A 73 -7.30 -17.86 21.84
C PRO A 73 -5.85 -17.34 21.84
N LEU A 74 -5.63 -16.03 21.86
CA LEU A 74 -4.31 -15.42 22.02
C LEU A 74 -3.95 -15.13 23.48
N CYS A 75 -4.92 -15.13 24.42
CA CYS A 75 -4.66 -14.80 25.82
C CYS A 75 -3.92 -15.93 26.58
N PRO A 76 -3.15 -15.60 27.64
CA PRO A 76 -2.53 -16.62 28.51
C PRO A 76 -3.58 -17.53 29.15
N GLY A 77 -3.33 -18.84 29.16
CA GLY A 77 -4.26 -19.84 29.70
C GLY A 77 -5.53 -20.09 28.88
N ALA A 78 -5.72 -19.42 27.73
CA ALA A 78 -6.83 -19.70 26.83
C ALA A 78 -6.59 -20.99 26.03
N ILE A 79 -7.67 -21.63 25.60
CA ILE A 79 -7.63 -22.81 24.73
C ILE A 79 -7.62 -22.33 23.28
N ARG A 80 -6.67 -22.82 22.49
CA ARG A 80 -6.53 -22.54 21.06
C ARG A 80 -7.43 -23.44 20.22
N ALA A 81 -7.50 -23.15 18.91
CA ALA A 81 -8.34 -23.91 17.99
C ALA A 81 -7.89 -25.38 17.85
N ASN A 82 -6.60 -25.67 18.05
CA ASN A 82 -6.06 -27.03 18.06
C ASN A 82 -6.31 -27.79 19.39
N GLY A 83 -6.93 -27.14 20.39
CA GLY A 83 -7.21 -27.70 21.71
C GLY A 83 -6.09 -27.55 22.74
N GLU A 84 -4.93 -26.99 22.36
CA GLU A 84 -3.85 -26.70 23.30
C GLU A 84 -4.16 -25.49 24.19
N VAL A 85 -3.59 -25.48 25.39
CA VAL A 85 -3.72 -24.36 26.33
C VAL A 85 -2.48 -23.48 26.24
N ASN A 86 -2.67 -22.18 26.03
CA ASN A 86 -1.57 -21.22 26.04
C ASN A 86 -0.88 -21.22 27.42
N PRO A 87 0.46 -21.17 27.48
CA PRO A 87 1.16 -21.01 28.75
C PRO A 87 0.81 -19.67 29.40
N GLN A 88 1.08 -19.57 30.70
CA GLN A 88 1.03 -18.30 31.41
C GLN A 88 2.29 -17.51 31.05
N TYR A 89 2.22 -16.76 29.95
CA TYR A 89 3.33 -15.94 29.49
C TYR A 89 3.25 -14.51 30.06
N ASP A 90 4.41 -13.96 30.44
CA ASP A 90 4.52 -12.59 30.97
C ASP A 90 4.87 -11.55 29.91
N SER A 91 5.29 -11.98 28.72
CA SER A 91 5.68 -11.10 27.61
C SER A 91 5.28 -11.67 26.24
N THR A 92 6.19 -11.79 25.29
CA THR A 92 5.87 -12.33 23.95
C THR A 92 5.73 -13.85 24.01
N PHE A 93 4.71 -14.37 23.33
CA PHE A 93 4.49 -15.79 23.13
C PHE A 93 4.46 -16.10 21.63
N LEU A 94 5.21 -17.13 21.23
CA LEU A 94 5.32 -17.62 19.86
C LEU A 94 4.73 -19.04 19.82
N PHE A 95 3.93 -19.32 18.80
CA PHE A 95 3.32 -20.63 18.58
C PHE A 95 3.08 -20.86 17.09
N ASP A 96 3.03 -22.13 16.67
CA ASP A 96 2.69 -22.50 15.29
C ASP A 96 1.23 -22.16 15.01
N ASN A 97 0.97 -21.42 13.94
CA ASN A 97 -0.38 -21.00 13.56
C ASN A 97 -1.28 -22.22 13.35
N ASP A 98 -2.43 -22.26 14.03
CA ASP A 98 -3.40 -23.37 13.96
C ASP A 98 -4.03 -23.53 12.57
N PHE A 99 -4.00 -22.49 11.74
CA PHE A 99 -4.49 -22.48 10.35
C PHE A 99 -3.42 -21.91 9.42
N PRO A 100 -2.29 -22.62 9.21
CA PRO A 100 -1.13 -22.05 8.52
C PRO A 100 -1.37 -21.98 7.01
N ALA A 101 -0.98 -20.86 6.38
CA ALA A 101 -1.14 -20.67 4.93
C ALA A 101 -0.12 -21.48 4.09
N LEU A 102 0.95 -21.97 4.72
CA LEU A 102 1.98 -22.83 4.13
C LEU A 102 2.25 -23.97 5.11
N GLN A 103 2.55 -25.14 4.55
CA GLN A 103 2.95 -26.32 5.32
C GLN A 103 4.32 -26.82 4.79
N PRO A 104 5.18 -27.36 5.67
CA PRO A 104 6.52 -27.79 5.28
C PRO A 104 6.51 -29.01 4.35
N ASP A 105 5.47 -29.84 4.44
CA ASP A 105 5.30 -31.10 3.73
C ASP A 105 4.36 -30.99 2.52
N ALA A 106 3.95 -29.78 2.14
CA ALA A 106 3.07 -29.57 0.99
C ALA A 106 3.67 -30.22 -0.28
N PRO A 107 2.89 -31.05 -1.01
CA PRO A 107 3.38 -31.72 -2.22
C PRO A 107 3.71 -30.69 -3.30
N SER A 108 4.68 -31.01 -4.15
CA SER A 108 4.94 -30.16 -5.32
C SER A 108 3.77 -30.26 -6.28
N PRO A 109 3.24 -29.13 -6.81
CA PRO A 109 2.44 -29.21 -8.02
C PRO A 109 3.34 -29.81 -9.11
N GLY A 110 2.76 -30.68 -9.96
CA GLY A 110 3.47 -31.30 -11.07
C GLY A 110 3.99 -30.27 -12.09
N PRO A 111 4.70 -30.72 -13.15
CA PRO A 111 5.17 -29.82 -14.19
C PRO A 111 3.99 -29.07 -14.84
N SER A 112 4.21 -27.80 -15.19
CA SER A 112 3.27 -27.03 -16.00
C SER A 112 3.83 -26.93 -17.42
N ASP A 113 3.08 -27.49 -18.38
CA ASP A 113 3.49 -27.57 -19.78
C ASP A 113 2.75 -26.52 -20.65
N HIS A 114 1.95 -25.65 -20.04
CA HIS A 114 1.17 -24.64 -20.76
C HIS A 114 1.58 -23.21 -20.36
N PRO A 115 1.86 -22.31 -21.33
CA PRO A 115 2.41 -20.98 -21.06
C PRO A 115 1.50 -20.09 -20.18
N LEU A 116 0.18 -20.32 -20.21
CA LEU A 116 -0.81 -19.57 -19.42
C LEU A 116 -1.23 -20.24 -18.10
N PHE A 117 -0.92 -21.53 -17.87
CA PHE A 117 -1.38 -22.28 -16.69
C PHE A 117 -0.21 -22.75 -15.83
N GLN A 118 0.56 -21.79 -15.31
CA GLN A 118 1.77 -22.06 -14.54
C GLN A 118 1.49 -22.23 -13.05
N ALA A 119 2.03 -23.30 -12.46
CA ALA A 119 2.00 -23.55 -11.02
C ALA A 119 3.43 -23.82 -10.51
N LYS A 120 3.73 -23.43 -9.27
CA LYS A 120 5.03 -23.65 -8.62
C LYS A 120 4.80 -24.12 -7.19
N SER A 121 5.75 -24.90 -6.67
CA SER A 121 5.72 -25.32 -5.27
C SER A 121 5.87 -24.13 -4.34
N ALA A 122 5.15 -24.19 -3.21
CA ALA A 122 5.28 -23.27 -2.10
C ALA A 122 5.21 -24.09 -0.81
N ARG A 123 6.20 -23.90 0.06
CA ARG A 123 6.32 -24.56 1.36
C ARG A 123 6.84 -23.54 2.34
N GLY A 124 6.50 -23.72 3.60
CA GLY A 124 6.89 -22.82 4.65
C GLY A 124 6.44 -23.34 5.98
N VAL A 125 7.01 -22.74 7.01
CA VAL A 125 6.59 -22.87 8.40
C VAL A 125 6.34 -21.45 8.92
N TRP A 126 5.46 -21.30 9.89
CA TRP A 126 5.33 -20.10 10.71
C TRP A 126 5.12 -20.52 12.14
#